data_AF-A0A935LTP8-F1
#
_entry.id   AF-A0A935LTP8-F1
#
_cell.length_a   1.000
_cell.length_b   1.000
_cell.length_c   1.000
_cell.angle_alpha   90.00
_cell.angle_beta   90.00
_cell.angle_gamma   90.00
#
_symmetry.space_group_name_H-M   'P 1'
#
loop_
_entity.id
_entity.type
_entity.pdbx_description
1 polymer ?
#
loop_
_entity_poly.entity_id
_entity_poly.type
_entity_poly.pdbx_seq_one_letter_code
_entity_poly.pdbx_strand_id
1 'polypeptide(L)'
;MAGFKKPQLLALLGALVVIVLLFLAPRTPAGKEAVKVSAMDPAKARTAEAVALVNGQDPMRGIMMLREILEDEPNNVEAHWNLGLFSIQSGQYPKALERFQKVLDLDSVNFPDAWFYLGRTYATLDSNAQAIASLKKYKTLTQDTAMLNGVDRFLLELENVK
;
A
#
# COMPACT_ATOMS: atom_id res chain seq x y z
N MET A 1 18.60 -47.35 -46.09
CA MET A 1 17.61 -46.27 -46.29
C MET A 1 17.46 -45.56 -44.96
N ALA A 2 17.73 -44.28 -44.73
CA ALA A 2 18.08 -43.13 -45.56
C ALA A 2 19.39 -42.49 -45.03
N GLY A 3 20.34 -42.17 -45.92
CA GLY A 3 21.60 -41.51 -45.56
C GLY A 3 21.39 -40.01 -45.37
N PHE A 4 21.58 -39.52 -44.15
CA PHE A 4 21.51 -38.09 -43.85
C PHE A 4 22.58 -37.34 -44.66
N LYS A 5 22.15 -36.36 -45.48
CA LYS A 5 23.09 -35.53 -46.24
C LYS A 5 23.80 -34.58 -45.27
N LYS A 6 25.12 -34.37 -45.43
CA LYS A 6 25.97 -33.50 -44.57
C LYS A 6 25.32 -32.19 -44.07
N PRO A 7 24.57 -31.41 -44.87
CA PRO A 7 23.90 -30.19 -44.37
C PRO A 7 22.79 -30.47 -43.33
N GLN A 8 22.12 -31.62 -43.40
CA GLN A 8 21.11 -32.04 -42.42
C GLN A 8 21.75 -32.46 -41.08
N LEU A 9 22.95 -33.04 -41.12
CA LEU A 9 23.71 -33.41 -39.92
C LEU A 9 24.21 -32.16 -39.17
N LEU A 10 24.64 -31.14 -39.92
CA LEU A 10 25.04 -29.82 -39.37
C LEU A 10 23.85 -29.07 -38.76
N ALA A 11 22.68 -29.11 -39.41
CA ALA A 11 21.46 -28.53 -38.85
C ALA A 11 21.00 -29.23 -37.56
N LEU A 12 21.10 -30.55 -37.49
CA LEU A 12 20.79 -31.33 -36.29
C LEU A 12 21.76 -31.05 -35.14
N LEU A 13 23.06 -30.94 -35.43
CA LEU A 13 24.07 -30.56 -34.43
C LEU A 13 23.83 -29.13 -33.91
N GLY A 14 23.49 -28.19 -34.79
CA GLY A 14 23.14 -26.83 -34.41
C GLY A 14 21.91 -26.76 -33.51
N ALA A 15 20.84 -27.51 -33.84
CA ALA A 15 19.63 -27.59 -33.04
C ALA A 15 19.89 -28.17 -31.64
N LEU A 16 20.76 -29.19 -31.54
CA LEU A 16 21.11 -29.81 -30.28
C LEU A 16 21.93 -28.86 -29.37
N VAL A 17 22.84 -28.08 -29.94
CA VAL A 17 23.60 -27.05 -29.20
C VAL A 17 22.68 -25.97 -28.64
N VAL A 18 21.68 -25.50 -29.42
CA VAL A 18 20.71 -24.51 -28.94
C VAL A 18 19.86 -25.05 -27.80
N ILE A 19 19.40 -26.30 -27.87
CA ILE A 19 18.63 -26.94 -26.80
C ILE A 19 19.46 -27.09 -25.52
N VAL A 20 20.73 -27.49 -25.66
CA VAL A 20 21.66 -27.63 -24.54
C VAL A 20 21.97 -26.26 -23.92
N LEU A 21 22.15 -25.21 -24.73
CA LEU A 21 22.33 -23.83 -24.25
C LEU A 21 21.08 -23.30 -23.54
N LEU A 22 19.88 -23.61 -24.02
CA LEU A 22 18.63 -23.26 -23.34
C LEU A 22 18.44 -24.02 -22.02
N PHE A 23 19.09 -25.17 -21.85
CA PHE A 23 19.07 -25.95 -20.61
C PHE A 23 20.16 -25.55 -19.61
N LEU A 24 21.33 -25.11 -20.10
CA LEU A 24 22.45 -24.63 -19.28
C LEU A 24 22.36 -23.15 -18.93
N ALA A 25 21.53 -22.37 -19.63
CA ALA A 25 21.24 -21.00 -19.25
C ALA A 25 20.58 -21.01 -17.85
N PRO A 26 21.15 -20.32 -16.85
CA PRO A 26 20.57 -20.26 -15.52
C PRO A 26 19.18 -19.64 -15.62
N ARG A 27 18.14 -20.45 -15.43
CA ARG A 27 16.76 -19.97 -15.35
C ARG A 27 16.59 -19.34 -13.98
N THR A 28 16.96 -18.07 -13.84
CA THR A 28 16.48 -17.27 -12.71
C THR A 28 14.99 -17.05 -12.93
N PRO A 29 14.10 -17.58 -12.08
CA PRO A 29 12.69 -17.21 -12.16
C PRO A 29 12.59 -15.70 -11.91
N ALA A 30 12.12 -14.95 -12.91
CA ALA A 30 11.69 -13.59 -12.71
C ALA A 30 10.45 -13.63 -11.81
N GLY A 31 10.62 -13.31 -10.53
CA GLY A 31 9.53 -13.33 -9.57
C GLY A 31 9.91 -14.02 -8.27
N LYS A 32 10.73 -13.32 -7.50
CA LYS A 32 10.74 -13.19 -6.04
C LYS A 32 12.01 -12.43 -5.75
N GLU A 33 11.93 -11.10 -5.84
CA GLU A 33 12.91 -10.25 -5.17
C GLU A 33 13.09 -10.82 -3.78
N ALA A 34 14.33 -11.18 -3.45
CA ALA A 34 14.66 -11.64 -2.11
C ALA A 34 14.23 -10.51 -1.17
N VAL A 35 13.10 -10.71 -0.47
CA VAL A 35 12.71 -9.88 0.65
C VAL A 35 13.89 -9.97 1.59
N LYS A 36 14.69 -8.90 1.60
CA LYS A 36 15.74 -8.70 2.57
C LYS A 36 14.98 -8.59 3.88
N VAL A 37 14.87 -9.70 4.61
CA VAL A 37 14.37 -9.71 5.98
C VAL A 37 15.46 -9.03 6.79
N SER A 38 15.48 -7.70 6.67
CA SER A 38 16.30 -6.81 7.46
C SER A 38 15.85 -6.97 8.90
N ALA A 39 16.81 -6.94 9.82
CA ALA A 39 16.54 -6.52 11.19
C ALA A 39 15.54 -5.35 11.15
N MET A 40 14.50 -5.43 11.98
CA MET A 40 13.39 -4.50 12.09
C MET A 40 13.77 -3.11 11.56
N ASP A 41 13.17 -2.72 10.42
CA ASP A 41 13.46 -1.44 9.77
C ASP A 41 13.48 -0.34 10.84
N PRO A 42 14.62 0.35 11.06
CA PRO A 42 14.75 1.32 12.14
C PRO A 42 13.63 2.37 12.09
N ALA A 43 13.14 2.70 10.91
CA ALA A 43 12.02 3.61 10.74
C ALA A 43 10.72 3.03 11.31
N LYS A 44 10.42 1.75 11.06
CA LYS A 44 9.26 1.05 11.60
C LYS A 44 9.30 0.89 13.12
N ALA A 45 10.49 0.71 13.69
CA ALA A 45 10.64 0.68 15.15
C ALA A 45 10.36 2.06 15.77
N ARG A 46 10.85 3.13 15.14
CA ARG A 46 10.59 4.51 15.59
C ARG A 46 9.12 4.91 15.44
N THR A 47 8.44 4.51 14.35
CA THR A 47 6.99 4.79 14.20
C THR A 47 6.17 4.09 15.28
N ALA A 48 6.50 2.84 15.62
CA ALA A 48 5.83 2.11 16.69
C ALA A 48 6.04 2.75 18.08
N GLU A 49 7.26 3.21 18.38
CA GLU A 49 7.56 3.96 19.61
C GLU A 49 6.74 5.26 19.67
N ALA A 50 6.73 6.02 18.58
CA ALA A 50 6.00 7.28 18.50
C ALA A 50 4.50 7.07 18.75
N VAL A 51 3.90 6.04 18.15
CA VAL A 51 2.49 5.66 18.36
C VAL A 51 2.22 5.26 19.82
N ALA A 52 3.14 4.52 20.46
CA ALA A 52 3.02 4.18 21.87
C ALA A 52 3.02 5.43 22.76
N LEU A 53 3.86 6.43 22.45
CA LEU A 53 3.87 7.72 23.13
C LEU A 53 2.56 8.50 22.92
N VAL A 54 2.01 8.52 21.70
CA VAL A 54 0.71 9.17 21.42
C VAL A 54 -0.41 8.62 22.30
N ASN A 55 -0.43 7.31 22.52
CA ASN A 55 -1.42 6.65 23.37
C ASN A 55 -1.08 6.66 24.87
N GLY A 56 0.07 7.24 25.24
CA GLY A 56 0.59 7.28 26.60
C GLY A 56 0.34 8.61 27.33
N GLN A 57 1.19 8.90 28.31
CA GLN A 57 1.10 10.12 29.12
C GLN A 57 1.58 11.38 28.39
N ASP A 58 2.35 11.24 27.31
CA ASP A 58 2.90 12.36 26.54
C ASP A 58 2.56 12.26 25.03
N PRO A 59 1.30 12.58 24.67
CA PRO A 59 0.88 12.46 23.28
C PRO A 59 1.60 13.42 22.34
N MET A 60 2.01 14.60 22.86
CA MET A 60 2.66 15.62 22.06
C MET A 60 4.02 15.14 21.56
N ARG A 61 4.80 14.50 22.43
CA ARG A 61 6.10 13.94 22.05
C ARG A 61 5.97 12.88 20.97
N GLY A 62 4.95 12.01 21.04
CA GLY A 62 4.69 11.03 19.98
C GLY A 62 4.38 11.67 18.63
N ILE A 63 3.57 12.74 18.61
CA ILE A 63 3.28 13.50 17.38
C ILE A 63 4.53 14.21 16.84
N MET A 64 5.37 14.78 17.71
CA MET A 64 6.64 15.39 17.31
C MET A 64 7.59 14.36 16.70
N MET A 65 7.72 13.20 17.32
CA MET A 65 8.55 12.12 16.80
C MET A 65 8.08 11.64 15.42
N LEU A 66 6.77 11.51 15.19
CA LEU A 66 6.24 11.19 13.86
C LEU A 66 6.55 12.27 12.81
N ARG A 67 6.64 13.54 13.21
CA ARG A 67 7.01 14.65 12.31
C ARG A 67 8.50 14.62 11.98
N GLU A 68 9.35 14.39 12.98
CA GLU A 68 10.80 14.22 12.79
C GLU A 68 11.09 13.05 11.83
N ILE A 69 10.39 11.92 11.98
CA ILE A 69 10.49 10.80 11.03
C ILE A 69 10.19 11.25 9.59
N LEU A 70 9.22 12.15 9.39
CA LEU A 70 8.89 12.67 8.06
C LEU A 70 9.85 13.77 7.57
N GLU A 71 10.64 14.38 8.44
CA GLU A 71 11.73 15.27 8.04
C GLU A 71 12.91 14.45 7.49
N ASP A 72 13.23 13.33 8.14
CA ASP A 72 14.26 12.39 7.69
C ASP A 72 13.80 11.56 6.48
N GLU A 73 12.55 11.11 6.51
CA GLU A 73 11.94 10.21 5.51
C GLU A 73 10.58 10.74 5.03
N PRO A 74 10.56 11.72 4.11
CA PRO A 74 9.33 12.38 3.68
C PRO A 74 8.28 11.45 3.03
N ASN A 75 8.68 10.26 2.62
CA ASN A 75 7.85 9.24 2.00
C ASN A 75 7.58 8.03 2.92
N ASN A 76 7.80 8.16 4.23
CA ASN A 76 7.46 7.11 5.18
C ASN A 76 5.92 6.96 5.30
N VAL A 77 5.39 5.89 4.70
CA VAL A 77 3.94 5.65 4.60
C VAL A 77 3.29 5.47 5.98
N GLU A 78 3.95 4.74 6.88
CA GLU A 78 3.44 4.47 8.23
C GLU A 78 3.36 5.76 9.07
N ALA A 79 4.32 6.67 8.93
CA ALA A 79 4.29 7.95 9.63
C ALA A 79 3.15 8.86 9.11
N HIS A 80 2.93 8.92 7.80
CA HIS A 80 1.77 9.62 7.23
C HIS A 80 0.45 8.99 7.69
N TRP A 81 0.35 7.66 7.67
CA TRP A 81 -0.82 6.92 8.14
C TRP A 81 -1.17 7.27 9.58
N ASN A 82 -0.20 7.15 10.50
CA ASN A 82 -0.42 7.43 11.92
C ASN A 82 -0.77 8.90 12.17
N LEU A 83 -0.06 9.84 11.53
CA LEU A 83 -0.42 11.26 11.63
C LEU A 83 -1.82 11.55 11.07
N GLY A 84 -2.27 10.83 10.04
CA GLY A 84 -3.64 10.91 9.52
C GLY A 84 -4.67 10.47 10.56
N LEU A 85 -4.47 9.31 11.18
CA LEU A 85 -5.35 8.79 12.24
C LEU A 85 -5.42 9.75 13.43
N PHE A 86 -4.28 10.24 13.92
CA PHE A 86 -4.24 11.16 15.04
C PHE A 86 -4.77 12.56 14.68
N SER A 87 -4.69 12.96 13.41
CA SER A 87 -5.36 14.18 12.94
C SER A 87 -6.88 14.04 13.01
N ILE A 88 -7.45 12.88 12.68
CA ILE A 88 -8.89 12.62 12.91
C ILE A 88 -9.22 12.70 14.41
N GLN A 89 -8.44 12.01 15.26
CA GLN A 89 -8.68 11.97 16.70
C GLN A 89 -8.67 13.35 17.35
N SER A 90 -7.83 14.26 16.84
CA SER A 90 -7.72 15.65 17.32
C SER A 90 -8.61 16.65 16.56
N GLY A 91 -9.48 16.18 15.66
CA GLY A 91 -10.39 17.05 14.90
C GLY A 91 -9.71 17.88 13.79
N GLN A 92 -8.44 17.60 13.48
CA GLN A 92 -7.67 18.28 12.43
C GLN A 92 -7.95 17.65 11.05
N TYR A 93 -9.22 17.61 10.66
CA TYR A 93 -9.66 16.91 9.45
C TYR A 93 -8.96 17.34 8.15
N PRO A 94 -8.66 18.62 7.89
CA PRO A 94 -7.90 19.00 6.70
C PRO A 94 -6.50 18.38 6.64
N LYS A 95 -5.80 18.26 7.78
CA LYS A 95 -4.50 17.58 7.85
C LYS A 95 -4.66 16.08 7.65
N ALA A 96 -5.73 15.48 8.18
CA ALA A 96 -6.02 14.07 7.94
C ALA A 96 -6.19 13.78 6.44
N LEU A 97 -6.92 14.63 5.70
CA LEU A 97 -7.06 14.49 4.25
C LEU A 97 -5.71 14.51 3.53
N GLU A 98 -4.86 15.49 3.83
CA GLU A 98 -3.51 15.61 3.26
C GLU A 98 -2.69 14.33 3.52
N ARG A 99 -2.71 13.83 4.75
CA ARG A 99 -1.95 12.65 5.16
C ARG A 99 -2.44 11.38 4.49
N PHE A 100 -3.74 11.14 4.45
CA PHE A 100 -4.28 9.94 3.79
C PHE A 100 -4.13 10.00 2.27
N GLN A 101 -4.22 11.18 1.66
CA GLN A 101 -3.91 11.33 0.24
C GLN A 101 -2.45 10.96 -0.03
N LYS A 102 -1.51 11.44 0.80
CA LYS A 102 -0.10 11.08 0.68
C LYS A 102 0.15 9.58 0.87
N VAL A 103 -0.58 8.90 1.78
CA VAL A 103 -0.52 7.44 1.92
C VAL A 103 -0.94 6.76 0.62
N LEU A 104 -2.03 7.19 -0.01
CA LEU A 104 -2.49 6.61 -1.27
C LEU A 104 -1.56 6.87 -2.45
N ASP A 105 -0.91 8.04 -2.49
CA ASP A 105 0.08 8.37 -3.51
C ASP A 105 1.34 7.50 -3.39
N LEU A 106 1.70 7.09 -2.17
CA LEU A 106 2.89 6.28 -1.90
C LEU A 106 2.61 4.78 -2.00
N ASP A 107 1.52 4.30 -1.41
CA ASP A 107 1.18 2.88 -1.32
C ASP A 107 -0.33 2.65 -1.15
N SER A 108 -1.08 2.86 -2.23
CA SER A 108 -2.52 2.56 -2.24
C SER A 108 -2.87 1.07 -2.21
N VAL A 109 -1.91 0.16 -2.47
CA VAL A 109 -2.16 -1.29 -2.54
C VAL A 109 -2.15 -1.89 -1.15
N ASN A 110 -1.17 -1.53 -0.31
CA ASN A 110 -1.06 -2.07 1.05
C ASN A 110 -1.87 -1.26 2.08
N PHE A 111 -2.33 -0.05 1.73
CA PHE A 111 -3.16 0.81 2.59
C PHE A 111 -4.53 1.12 1.97
N PRO A 112 -5.34 0.11 1.60
CA PRO A 112 -6.65 0.34 1.02
C PRO A 112 -7.58 1.09 1.99
N ASP A 113 -7.40 0.91 3.30
CA ASP A 113 -8.17 1.58 4.36
C ASP A 113 -8.01 3.11 4.34
N ALA A 114 -6.98 3.66 3.70
CA ALA A 114 -6.86 5.12 3.55
C ALA A 114 -8.04 5.70 2.75
N TRP A 115 -8.62 4.96 1.81
CA TRP A 115 -9.86 5.36 1.12
C TRP A 115 -11.06 5.42 2.07
N PHE A 116 -11.16 4.49 3.02
CA PHE A 116 -12.21 4.51 4.03
C PHE A 116 -12.07 5.72 4.96
N TYR A 117 -10.85 5.99 5.45
CA TYR A 117 -10.59 7.16 6.30
C TYR A 117 -10.76 8.48 5.56
N LEU A 118 -10.38 8.58 4.28
CA LEU A 118 -10.73 9.74 3.45
C LEU A 118 -12.24 9.91 3.35
N GLY A 119 -12.98 8.83 3.07
CA GLY A 119 -14.43 8.84 3.00
C GLY A 119 -15.09 9.40 4.25
N ARG A 120 -14.70 8.89 5.42
CA ARG A 120 -15.17 9.39 6.72
C ARG A 120 -14.77 10.83 6.99
N THR A 121 -13.54 11.22 6.65
CA THR A 121 -13.04 12.57 6.89
C THR A 121 -13.75 13.59 6.01
N TYR A 122 -14.00 13.27 4.73
CA TYR A 122 -14.78 14.11 3.84
C TYR A 122 -16.23 14.27 4.33
N ALA A 123 -16.86 13.20 4.81
CA ALA A 123 -18.21 13.27 5.37
C ALA A 123 -18.28 14.18 6.59
N THR A 124 -17.29 14.12 7.50
CA THR A 124 -17.22 15.03 8.66
C THR A 124 -17.04 16.49 8.25
N LEU A 125 -16.51 16.75 7.06
CA LEU A 125 -16.35 18.08 6.47
C LEU A 125 -17.51 18.44 5.52
N ASP A 126 -18.65 17.75 5.63
CA ASP A 126 -19.85 17.91 4.80
C ASP A 126 -19.60 17.78 3.28
N SER A 127 -18.46 17.20 2.90
CA SER A 127 -18.02 16.99 1.51
C SER A 127 -18.53 15.64 1.00
N ASN A 128 -19.85 15.47 0.99
CA ASN A 128 -20.51 14.19 0.77
C ASN A 128 -20.18 13.54 -0.58
N ALA A 129 -19.98 14.33 -1.64
CA ALA A 129 -19.62 13.81 -2.95
C ALA A 129 -18.25 13.09 -2.92
N GLN A 130 -17.23 13.70 -2.32
CA GLN A 130 -15.91 13.10 -2.14
C GLN A 130 -15.94 11.93 -1.15
N ALA A 131 -16.77 12.02 -0.12
CA ALA A 131 -16.98 10.94 0.83
C ALA A 131 -17.50 9.67 0.14
N ILE A 132 -18.58 9.81 -0.64
CA ILE A 132 -19.20 8.72 -1.41
C ILE A 132 -18.20 8.13 -2.41
N ALA A 133 -17.46 8.97 -3.14
CA ALA A 133 -16.47 8.50 -4.11
C ALA A 133 -15.37 7.65 -3.44
N SER A 134 -14.85 8.12 -2.30
CA SER A 134 -13.79 7.43 -1.55
C SER A 134 -14.28 6.10 -0.96
N LEU A 135 -15.48 6.06 -0.39
CA LEU A 135 -16.09 4.85 0.15
C LEU A 135 -16.40 3.82 -0.95
N LYS A 136 -16.91 4.26 -2.11
CA LYS A 136 -17.13 3.39 -3.27
C LYS A 136 -15.80 2.79 -3.76
N LYS A 137 -14.72 3.58 -3.76
CA LYS A 137 -13.38 3.06 -4.08
C LYS A 137 -12.94 2.01 -3.06
N TYR A 138 -13.08 2.28 -1.75
CA TYR A 138 -12.74 1.34 -0.69
C TYR A 138 -13.44 -0.02 -0.85
N LYS A 139 -14.74 -0.03 -1.19
CA LYS A 139 -15.50 -1.28 -1.43
C LYS A 139 -14.90 -2.16 -2.51
N THR A 140 -14.24 -1.59 -3.51
CA THR A 140 -13.60 -2.38 -4.59
C THR A 140 -12.30 -3.07 -4.14
N LEU A 141 -11.78 -2.71 -2.96
CA LEU A 141 -10.46 -3.12 -2.47
C LEU A 141 -10.54 -4.10 -1.29
N THR A 142 -11.70 -4.25 -0.65
CA THR A 142 -11.90 -5.13 0.50
C THR A 142 -12.93 -6.22 0.21
N GLN A 143 -12.70 -7.40 0.79
CA GLN A 143 -13.66 -8.51 0.82
C GLN A 143 -14.24 -8.73 2.23
N ASP A 144 -13.90 -7.87 3.19
CA ASP A 144 -14.42 -7.96 4.55
C ASP A 144 -15.90 -7.57 4.58
N THR A 145 -16.76 -8.57 4.72
CA THR A 145 -18.22 -8.42 4.73
C THR A 145 -18.71 -7.47 5.85
N ALA A 146 -18.07 -7.48 7.02
CA ALA A 146 -18.49 -6.61 8.12
C ALA A 146 -18.19 -5.14 7.79
N MET A 147 -17.00 -4.87 7.24
CA MET A 147 -16.63 -3.54 6.76
C MET A 147 -17.53 -3.10 5.60
N LEU A 148 -17.80 -3.98 4.64
CA LEU A 148 -18.69 -3.68 3.49
C LEU A 148 -20.10 -3.30 3.95
N ASN A 149 -20.69 -4.06 4.89
CA ASN A 149 -22.02 -3.74 5.43
C ASN A 149 -22.04 -2.39 6.16
N GLY A 150 -20.98 -2.06 6.90
CA GLY A 150 -20.82 -0.76 7.55
C GLY A 150 -20.73 0.38 6.53
N VAL A 151 -19.94 0.19 5.47
CA VAL A 151 -19.79 1.16 4.38
C VAL A 151 -21.10 1.34 3.62
N ASP A 152 -21.85 0.27 3.38
CA ASP A 152 -23.14 0.34 2.68
C ASP A 152 -24.17 1.15 3.45
N ARG A 153 -24.26 0.95 4.77
CA ARG A 153 -25.11 1.78 5.62
C ARG A 153 -24.68 3.24 5.56
N PHE A 154 -23.39 3.50 5.66
CA PHE A 154 -22.87 4.86 5.67
C PHE A 154 -23.10 5.57 4.33
N LEU A 155 -22.96 4.87 3.20
CA LEU A 155 -23.29 5.40 1.89
C LEU A 155 -24.76 5.78 1.76
N LEU A 156 -25.68 4.93 2.25
CA LEU A 156 -27.11 5.24 2.27
C LEU A 156 -27.41 6.50 3.10
N GLU A 157 -26.75 6.67 4.24
CA GLU A 157 -26.90 7.89 5.06
C GLU A 157 -26.48 9.13 4.27
N LEU A 158 -25.29 9.11 3.65
CA LEU A 158 -24.74 10.22 2.87
C LEU A 158 -25.58 10.57 1.63
N GLU A 159 -26.13 9.57 0.95
CA GLU A 159 -26.98 9.76 -0.24
C GLU A 159 -28.37 10.32 0.10
N ASN A 160 -28.80 10.21 1.35
CA ASN A 160 -30.09 10.74 1.84
C ASN A 160 -30.00 12.14 2.44
N VAL A 161 -28.79 12.70 2.61
CA VAL A 161 -28.59 14.10 3.03
C VAL A 161 -28.96 15.01 1.86
N LYS A 162 -30.06 15.76 1.99
CA LYS A 162 -30.53 16.76 1.02
C LYS A 162 -29.89 18.12 1.25
#